data_AF-A0A7C6ZGW0-F1
#
_entry.id   AF-A0A7C6ZGW0-F1
#
_cell.length_a   1.000
_cell.length_b   1.000
_cell.length_c   1.000
_cell.angle_alpha   90.00
_cell.angle_beta   90.00
_cell.angle_gamma   90.00
#
_symmetry.space_group_name_H-M   'P 1'
#
loop_
_entity.id
_entity.type
_entity.pdbx_description
1 polymer ?
#
loop_
_entity_poly.entity_id
_entity_poly.type
_entity_poly.pdbx_seq_one_letter_code
_entity_poly.pdbx_strand_id
1 'polypeptide(L)'
;MPKLQKRLKKLKGEASIIWTFCTKVLPAVDKELEGWCNVLLGSTAFPDPLYAIDPASLIRKPRSSGNSTTQPPQSHEITSKDEVGAPLLVEGLRSIEYKRFHAQGGSVFSILQAGKRGAWTVHRPLLRAIVALQTISDYLDNLCDRAGISDEVAFRHLHRAFTDALDERGLDERGTERETSCVPDQNPLASHDDPAHSGPAHNRPAHDDPAGYYAHFPFKHDNGYLNSLVRQCRAILRDLPSYPVVRPNVLRLARLYCDMQAKKHVEAAVRQDLLRSWFYENLPSFPWVDASVGWWEFAAASGSTLGIFALLRAAVRPGLEPCHVDDITRIYFPYITGLHILLDYFIDQMEDEGGGDLNFVKAYQSTEQQNERLLFFIRNSLKGANSLPDGLYHETVIKGMLALYLSDPKVATAGLWPRARVLIRAAGFDTLFMHSLCRILRRYNLG
;
A
#
# COMPACT_ATOMS: atom_id res chain seq x y z
N MET A 1 -17.23 8.09 -37.98
CA MET A 1 -17.64 8.98 -36.86
C MET A 1 -17.77 8.27 -35.49
N PRO A 2 -18.34 7.05 -35.36
CA PRO A 2 -18.54 6.40 -34.05
C PRO A 2 -17.24 6.04 -33.30
N LYS A 3 -16.20 5.59 -34.02
CA LYS A 3 -14.88 5.26 -33.42
C LYS A 3 -14.20 6.49 -32.80
N LEU A 4 -14.33 7.66 -33.44
CA LEU A 4 -13.75 8.92 -32.94
C LEU A 4 -14.49 9.40 -31.69
N GLN A 5 -15.83 9.34 -31.68
CA GLN A 5 -16.64 9.69 -30.52
C GLN A 5 -16.33 8.78 -29.32
N LYS A 6 -16.19 7.46 -29.53
CA LYS A 6 -15.81 6.52 -28.48
C LYS A 6 -14.42 6.85 -27.89
N ARG A 7 -13.44 7.17 -28.75
CA ARG A 7 -12.10 7.61 -28.33
C ARG A 7 -12.15 8.91 -27.52
N LEU A 8 -12.89 9.91 -27.98
CA LEU A 8 -13.04 11.18 -27.27
C LEU A 8 -13.72 11.02 -25.91
N LYS A 9 -14.74 10.15 -25.81
CA LYS A 9 -15.40 9.84 -24.53
C LYS A 9 -14.43 9.19 -23.54
N LYS A 10 -13.61 8.25 -24.01
CA LYS A 10 -12.55 7.60 -23.22
C LYS A 10 -11.56 8.62 -22.68
N LEU A 11 -10.96 9.43 -23.56
CA LEU A 11 -9.98 10.46 -23.19
C LEU A 11 -10.54 11.46 -22.17
N LYS A 12 -11.81 11.89 -22.35
CA LYS A 12 -12.48 12.76 -21.37
C LYS A 12 -12.62 12.10 -20.00
N GLY A 13 -12.92 10.79 -19.96
CA GLY A 13 -13.02 10.03 -18.73
C GLY A 13 -11.66 9.88 -18.03
N GLU A 14 -10.62 9.49 -18.76
CA GLU A 14 -9.24 9.39 -18.24
C GLU A 14 -8.76 10.75 -17.70
N ALA A 15 -8.95 11.82 -18.46
CA ALA A 15 -8.60 13.18 -18.05
C ALA A 15 -9.33 13.61 -16.77
N SER A 16 -10.58 13.19 -16.59
CA SER A 16 -11.34 13.50 -15.37
C SER A 16 -10.85 12.75 -14.14
N ILE A 17 -10.39 11.49 -14.30
CA ILE A 17 -9.74 10.73 -13.22
C ILE A 17 -8.42 11.40 -12.84
N ILE A 18 -7.57 11.69 -13.83
CA ILE A 18 -6.27 12.37 -13.62
C ILE A 18 -6.46 13.73 -12.97
N TRP A 19 -7.42 14.52 -13.43
CA TRP A 19 -7.73 15.81 -12.82
C TRP A 19 -8.12 15.66 -11.35
N THR A 20 -8.96 14.68 -11.03
CA THR A 20 -9.38 14.39 -9.65
C THR A 20 -8.20 13.97 -8.79
N PHE A 21 -7.32 13.12 -9.34
CA PHE A 21 -6.09 12.71 -8.69
C PHE A 21 -5.21 13.90 -8.33
N CYS A 22 -4.81 14.71 -9.33
CA CYS A 22 -3.90 15.83 -9.13
C CYS A 22 -4.49 16.91 -8.22
N THR A 23 -5.79 17.22 -8.33
CA THR A 23 -6.38 18.38 -7.63
C THR A 23 -6.99 18.06 -6.28
N LYS A 24 -7.30 16.79 -5.98
CA LYS A 24 -8.01 16.40 -4.74
C LYS A 24 -7.35 15.28 -3.95
N VAL A 25 -6.67 14.35 -4.64
CA VAL A 25 -5.98 13.23 -3.97
C VAL A 25 -4.62 13.71 -3.47
N LEU A 26 -3.75 14.22 -4.34
CA LEU A 26 -2.39 14.63 -3.94
C LEU A 26 -2.37 15.57 -2.72
N PRO A 27 -3.11 16.70 -2.70
CA PRO A 27 -3.05 17.61 -1.54
C PRO A 27 -3.61 17.00 -0.24
N ALA A 28 -4.49 16.01 -0.35
CA ALA A 28 -5.06 15.35 0.81
C ALA A 28 -4.15 14.27 1.37
N VAL A 29 -3.44 13.53 0.52
CA VAL A 29 -2.39 12.59 0.94
C VAL A 29 -1.32 13.35 1.70
N ASP A 30 -0.90 14.49 1.16
CA ASP A 30 0.14 15.32 1.78
C ASP A 30 -0.24 15.75 3.20
N LYS A 31 -1.50 16.14 3.39
CA LYS A 31 -2.04 16.49 4.71
C LYS A 31 -2.09 15.29 5.67
N GLU A 32 -2.47 14.11 5.21
CA GLU A 32 -2.47 12.90 6.06
C GLU A 32 -1.05 12.50 6.45
N LEU A 33 -0.08 12.57 5.52
CA LEU A 33 1.33 12.29 5.80
C LEU A 33 1.93 13.29 6.80
N GLU A 34 1.62 14.58 6.69
CA GLU A 34 2.01 15.60 7.67
C GLU A 34 1.46 15.28 9.07
N GLY A 35 0.20 14.82 9.14
CA GLY A 35 -0.36 14.31 10.38
C GLY A 35 0.47 13.16 10.94
N TRP A 36 0.83 12.18 10.10
CA TRP A 36 1.60 11.01 10.53
C TRP A 36 3.01 11.36 10.98
N CYS A 37 3.66 12.35 10.37
CA CYS A 37 4.89 12.93 10.89
C CYS A 37 4.71 13.45 12.32
N ASN A 38 3.62 14.17 12.59
CA ASN A 38 3.36 14.73 13.92
C ASN A 38 3.17 13.65 14.99
N VAL A 39 2.45 12.55 14.68
CA VAL A 39 2.31 11.41 15.61
C VAL A 39 3.65 10.80 15.93
N LEU A 40 4.46 10.55 14.89
CA LEU A 40 5.78 9.95 15.05
C LEU A 40 6.70 10.83 15.92
N LEU A 41 6.61 12.15 15.76
CA LEU A 41 7.31 13.15 16.57
C LEU A 41 6.74 13.33 18.00
N GLY A 42 5.74 12.54 18.39
CA GLY A 42 5.15 12.57 19.73
C GLY A 42 4.13 13.69 19.97
N SER A 43 3.69 14.38 18.92
CA SER A 43 2.58 15.33 19.01
C SER A 43 1.26 14.56 19.05
N THR A 44 0.41 14.85 20.04
CA THR A 44 -0.91 14.21 20.20
C THR A 44 -1.94 14.65 19.14
N ALA A 45 -1.53 15.38 18.11
CA ALA A 45 -2.42 15.94 17.11
C ALA A 45 -2.60 15.00 15.90
N PHE A 46 -3.54 14.06 16.00
CA PHE A 46 -4.43 13.76 14.86
C PHE A 46 -5.86 14.17 15.22
N PRO A 47 -6.66 14.67 14.27
CA PRO A 47 -8.08 14.83 14.50
C PRO A 47 -8.71 13.46 14.71
N ASP A 48 -9.35 13.34 15.87
CA ASP A 48 -10.27 12.29 16.25
C ASP A 48 -11.06 11.74 15.04
N PRO A 49 -11.14 10.41 14.82
CA PRO A 49 -11.88 9.81 13.70
C PRO A 49 -13.36 10.22 13.59
N LEU A 50 -13.93 10.87 14.61
CA LEU A 50 -15.36 11.21 14.71
C LEU A 50 -15.77 12.61 14.23
N TYR A 51 -14.87 13.49 13.76
CA TYR A 51 -15.30 14.78 13.22
C TYR A 51 -15.81 14.67 11.77
N ALA A 52 -17.12 14.44 11.66
CA ALA A 52 -17.88 14.70 10.45
C ALA A 52 -17.65 16.15 9.98
N ILE A 53 -17.15 16.30 8.75
CA ILE A 53 -17.00 17.61 8.12
C ILE A 53 -18.39 18.07 7.63
N ASP A 54 -18.92 19.12 8.26
CA ASP A 54 -20.03 19.92 7.75
C ASP A 54 -19.63 20.58 6.40
N PRO A 55 -20.37 20.32 5.30
CA PRO A 55 -20.09 20.91 3.98
C PRO A 55 -20.13 22.44 3.92
N ALA A 56 -20.59 23.14 4.97
CA ALA A 56 -20.84 24.59 4.92
C ALA A 56 -19.64 25.50 5.30
N SER A 57 -18.49 24.99 5.76
CA SER A 57 -17.41 25.85 6.29
C SER A 57 -16.36 26.34 5.27
N LEU A 58 -16.50 26.01 3.98
CA LEU A 58 -15.56 26.44 2.92
C LEU A 58 -15.89 27.82 2.30
N ILE A 59 -16.14 28.84 3.11
CA ILE A 59 -16.02 30.25 2.67
C ILE A 59 -15.51 31.11 3.81
N ARG A 60 -14.18 31.28 3.91
CA ARG A 60 -13.51 32.50 4.41
C ARG A 60 -12.03 32.45 4.05
N LYS A 61 -11.59 33.36 3.19
CA LYS A 61 -10.16 33.59 2.87
C LYS A 61 -9.45 34.20 4.09
N PRO A 62 -8.22 33.79 4.43
CA PRO A 62 -7.37 34.58 5.31
C PRO A 62 -6.70 35.73 4.53
N ARG A 63 -6.66 36.90 5.15
CA ARG A 63 -5.93 38.10 4.71
C ARG A 63 -4.43 37.94 4.95
N SER A 64 -3.65 38.60 4.09
CA SER A 64 -2.19 38.74 4.14
C SER A 64 -1.72 39.72 5.22
N SER A 65 -0.73 39.30 6.01
CA SER A 65 0.27 40.12 6.71
C SER A 65 1.21 39.14 7.43
N GLY A 66 2.53 39.23 7.50
CA GLY A 66 3.55 40.22 7.15
C GLY A 66 4.88 39.63 7.63
N ASN A 67 6.00 40.14 7.11
CA ASN A 67 7.36 39.70 7.41
C ASN A 67 7.68 39.59 8.92
N SER A 68 8.32 38.49 9.33
CA SER A 68 9.30 38.52 10.43
C SER A 68 10.40 37.48 10.19
N THR A 69 11.61 37.99 10.08
CA THR A 69 12.90 37.29 10.08
C THR A 69 13.08 36.49 11.36
N THR A 70 13.36 35.19 11.28
CA THR A 70 13.79 34.37 12.43
C THR A 70 15.05 33.59 12.10
N GLN A 71 16.06 33.75 12.96
CA GLN A 71 17.37 33.12 12.95
C GLN A 71 17.29 31.57 13.00
N PRO A 72 18.35 30.86 12.55
CA PRO A 72 18.41 29.40 12.64
C PRO A 72 18.44 28.94 14.10
N PRO A 73 17.77 27.83 14.46
CA PRO A 73 17.76 27.33 15.82
C PRO A 73 19.15 26.80 16.20
N GLN A 74 19.58 27.18 17.41
CA GLN A 74 20.81 26.69 18.04
C GLN A 74 20.69 25.18 18.33
N SER A 75 21.81 24.49 18.13
CA SER A 75 22.00 23.06 18.40
C SER A 75 21.68 22.72 19.86
N HIS A 76 20.59 21.98 20.07
CA HIS A 76 20.33 21.33 21.34
C HIS A 76 21.21 20.08 21.46
N GLU A 77 22.05 20.08 22.49
CA GLU A 77 22.92 18.98 22.87
C GLU A 77 22.04 17.85 23.44
N ILE A 78 21.92 16.75 22.70
CA ILE A 78 21.10 15.57 23.06
C ILE A 78 21.88 14.75 24.10
N THR A 79 21.31 14.58 25.29
CA THR A 79 21.91 13.78 26.36
C THR A 79 21.56 12.30 26.23
N SER A 80 22.50 11.43 26.59
CA SER A 80 22.60 9.98 26.31
C SER A 80 21.54 9.04 26.92
N LYS A 81 20.33 9.51 27.19
CA LYS A 81 19.17 8.67 27.55
C LYS A 81 18.05 8.66 26.50
N ASP A 82 18.13 9.52 25.48
CA ASP A 82 17.17 9.60 24.37
C ASP A 82 17.48 8.63 23.20
N GLU A 83 18.53 7.81 23.30
CA GLU A 83 19.01 6.95 22.21
C GLU A 83 18.12 5.73 21.88
N VAL A 84 17.16 5.36 22.74
CA VAL A 84 16.40 4.10 22.59
C VAL A 84 15.24 4.19 21.57
N GLY A 85 14.90 5.41 21.07
CA GLY A 85 13.87 5.64 20.04
C GLY A 85 14.39 6.23 18.71
N ALA A 86 15.66 6.63 18.64
CA ALA A 86 16.19 7.36 17.50
C ALA A 86 16.13 6.58 16.17
N PRO A 87 16.44 5.26 16.11
CA PRO A 87 16.39 4.52 14.85
C PRO A 87 14.98 4.38 14.26
N LEU A 88 13.98 4.11 15.12
CA LEU A 88 12.58 3.98 14.67
C LEU A 88 12.02 5.32 14.16
N LEU A 89 12.34 6.42 14.87
CA LEU A 89 11.95 7.77 14.46
C LEU A 89 12.59 8.15 13.12
N VAL A 90 13.90 7.94 12.98
CA VAL A 90 14.64 8.27 11.75
C VAL A 90 14.08 7.51 10.56
N GLU A 91 13.86 6.20 10.69
CA GLU A 91 13.34 5.40 9.58
C GLU A 91 11.87 5.68 9.28
N GLY A 92 11.06 6.03 10.28
CA GLY A 92 9.70 6.52 10.07
C GLY A 92 9.65 7.83 9.28
N LEU A 93 10.46 8.82 9.65
CA LEU A 93 10.54 10.10 8.92
C LEU A 93 11.05 9.89 7.50
N ARG A 94 12.09 9.06 7.31
CA ARG A 94 12.63 8.72 5.98
C ARG A 94 11.59 8.00 5.12
N SER A 95 10.75 7.15 5.70
CA SER A 95 9.68 6.48 4.95
C SER A 95 8.66 7.49 4.41
N ILE A 96 8.27 8.48 5.21
CA ILE A 96 7.34 9.53 4.76
C ILE A 96 8.01 10.44 3.73
N GLU A 97 9.24 10.87 3.95
CA GLU A 97 9.93 11.83 3.07
C GLU A 97 10.24 11.22 1.69
N TYR A 98 10.86 10.04 1.67
CA TYR A 98 11.40 9.46 0.44
C TYR A 98 10.44 8.49 -0.26
N LYS A 99 9.43 7.95 0.43
CA LYS A 99 8.45 7.01 -0.14
C LYS A 99 7.03 7.59 -0.26
N ARG A 100 6.84 8.91 -0.08
CA ARG A 100 5.55 9.62 -0.26
C ARG A 100 4.81 9.28 -1.55
N PHE A 101 5.54 9.05 -2.64
CA PHE A 101 4.94 8.74 -3.93
C PHE A 101 4.16 7.41 -3.92
N HIS A 102 4.50 6.46 -3.05
CA HIS A 102 3.71 5.24 -2.85
C HIS A 102 2.32 5.55 -2.31
N ALA A 103 2.24 6.36 -1.24
CA ALA A 103 0.96 6.76 -0.65
C ALA A 103 0.13 7.61 -1.61
N GLN A 104 0.78 8.50 -2.38
CA GLN A 104 0.14 9.29 -3.42
C GLN A 104 -0.44 8.39 -4.52
N GLY A 105 0.37 7.51 -5.09
CA GLY A 105 -0.03 6.58 -6.14
C GLY A 105 -1.14 5.63 -5.68
N GLY A 106 -0.98 4.99 -4.52
CA GLY A 106 -1.99 4.10 -3.93
C GLY A 106 -3.32 4.80 -3.68
N SER A 107 -3.29 6.07 -3.27
CA SER A 107 -4.51 6.83 -2.96
C SER A 107 -5.37 7.15 -4.19
N VAL A 108 -4.92 6.84 -5.42
CA VAL A 108 -5.79 6.85 -6.60
C VAL A 108 -7.01 5.93 -6.41
N PHE A 109 -6.88 4.85 -5.63
CA PHE A 109 -7.95 3.90 -5.30
C PHE A 109 -9.06 4.49 -4.44
N SER A 110 -8.85 5.65 -3.85
CA SER A 110 -9.92 6.41 -3.20
C SER A 110 -10.88 7.10 -4.18
N ILE A 111 -10.57 7.12 -5.49
CA ILE A 111 -11.41 7.74 -6.51
C ILE A 111 -12.56 6.79 -6.91
N LEU A 112 -13.78 7.25 -6.68
CA LEU A 112 -15.02 6.53 -6.97
C LEU A 112 -15.92 7.34 -7.90
N GLN A 113 -16.71 6.63 -8.72
CA GLN A 113 -17.84 7.27 -9.41
C GLN A 113 -18.97 7.50 -8.42
N ALA A 114 -19.47 8.73 -8.36
CA ALA A 114 -20.59 9.10 -7.51
C ALA A 114 -21.62 9.96 -8.25
N GLY A 115 -22.88 9.85 -7.81
CA GLY A 115 -24.02 10.65 -8.27
C GLY A 115 -24.59 10.27 -9.64
N LYS A 116 -25.74 10.85 -9.98
CA LYS A 116 -26.52 10.56 -11.20
C LYS A 116 -25.78 10.84 -12.52
N ARG A 117 -24.67 11.57 -12.48
CA ARG A 117 -23.85 11.95 -13.66
C ARG A 117 -22.53 11.19 -13.76
N GLY A 118 -22.23 10.27 -12.82
CA GLY A 118 -21.00 9.47 -12.84
C GLY A 118 -19.72 10.27 -12.69
N ALA A 119 -19.73 11.34 -11.88
CA ALA A 119 -18.55 12.16 -11.64
C ALA A 119 -17.54 11.42 -10.74
N TRP A 120 -16.25 11.61 -10.99
CA TRP A 120 -15.19 11.07 -10.15
C TRP A 120 -15.01 11.94 -8.90
N THR A 121 -15.07 11.30 -7.73
CA THR A 121 -14.97 11.94 -6.41
C THR A 121 -14.03 11.15 -5.51
N VAL A 122 -13.51 11.80 -4.46
CA VAL A 122 -12.59 11.18 -3.51
C VAL A 122 -13.37 10.68 -2.30
N HIS A 123 -13.30 9.37 -2.05
CA HIS A 123 -13.81 8.76 -0.83
C HIS A 123 -12.79 8.97 0.31
N ARG A 124 -13.01 10.01 1.12
CA ARG A 124 -12.06 10.44 2.16
C ARG A 124 -11.69 9.35 3.17
N PRO A 125 -12.62 8.54 3.72
CA PRO A 125 -12.25 7.46 4.62
C PRO A 125 -11.30 6.46 3.95
N LEU A 126 -11.61 6.04 2.72
CA LEU A 126 -10.76 5.09 1.99
C LEU A 126 -9.36 5.68 1.70
N LEU A 127 -9.28 6.98 1.36
CA LEU A 127 -7.98 7.66 1.21
C LEU A 127 -7.16 7.55 2.49
N ARG A 128 -7.74 7.83 3.66
CA ARG A 128 -7.05 7.75 4.95
C ARG A 128 -6.56 6.33 5.25
N ALA A 129 -7.39 5.31 5.00
CA ALA A 129 -7.01 3.91 5.18
C ALA A 129 -5.86 3.50 4.24
N ILE A 130 -5.88 3.93 2.98
CA ILE A 130 -4.80 3.66 2.02
C ILE A 130 -3.51 4.35 2.43
N VAL A 131 -3.55 5.63 2.81
CA VAL A 131 -2.37 6.36 3.28
C VAL A 131 -1.78 5.66 4.50
N ALA A 132 -2.59 5.39 5.53
CA ALA A 132 -2.12 4.71 6.73
C ALA A 132 -1.52 3.32 6.42
N LEU A 133 -2.18 2.51 5.59
CA LEU A 133 -1.68 1.18 5.25
C LEU A 133 -0.39 1.22 4.43
N GLN A 134 -0.27 2.15 3.48
CA GLN A 134 0.96 2.34 2.71
C GLN A 134 2.09 2.87 3.59
N THR A 135 1.78 3.78 4.51
CA THR A 135 2.74 4.27 5.51
C THR A 135 3.24 3.15 6.42
N ILE A 136 2.39 2.20 6.83
CA ILE A 136 2.84 0.97 7.51
C ILE A 136 3.83 0.22 6.61
N SER A 137 3.43 -0.10 5.38
CA SER A 137 4.28 -0.82 4.40
C SER A 137 5.67 -0.18 4.28
N ASP A 138 5.73 1.12 3.98
CA ASP A 138 6.99 1.83 3.73
C ASP A 138 7.87 1.93 4.99
N TYR A 139 7.23 2.08 6.16
CA TYR A 139 7.92 2.11 7.44
C TYR A 139 8.53 0.74 7.77
N LEU A 140 7.76 -0.35 7.63
CA LEU A 140 8.25 -1.70 7.90
C LEU A 140 9.36 -2.12 6.92
N ASP A 141 9.25 -1.73 5.66
CA ASP A 141 10.29 -1.94 4.64
C ASP A 141 11.60 -1.24 5.02
N ASN A 142 11.57 0.05 5.38
CA ASN A 142 12.76 0.76 5.88
C ASN A 142 13.38 0.08 7.11
N LEU A 143 12.55 -0.39 8.05
CA LEU A 143 13.03 -1.08 9.24
C LEU A 143 13.73 -2.40 8.90
N CYS A 144 13.22 -3.14 7.92
CA CYS A 144 13.87 -4.38 7.49
C CYS A 144 15.17 -4.11 6.72
N ASP A 145 15.23 -3.07 5.90
CA ASP A 145 16.42 -2.69 5.15
C ASP A 145 17.57 -2.15 6.03
N ARG A 146 17.24 -1.37 7.07
CA ARG A 146 18.21 -0.44 7.70
C ARG A 146 18.50 -0.68 9.17
N ALA A 147 17.83 -1.65 9.79
CA ALA A 147 18.06 -1.95 11.21
C ALA A 147 19.32 -2.76 11.49
N GLY A 148 20.08 -3.17 10.47
CA GLY A 148 21.35 -3.89 10.64
C GLY A 148 21.19 -5.33 11.16
N ILE A 149 20.03 -5.94 10.92
CA ILE A 149 19.73 -7.35 11.24
C ILE A 149 19.20 -8.05 9.99
N SER A 150 19.29 -9.39 9.97
CA SER A 150 18.79 -10.23 8.88
C SER A 150 17.91 -11.38 9.43
N ASP A 151 17.04 -11.08 10.39
CA ASP A 151 16.23 -12.07 11.11
C ASP A 151 14.80 -12.16 10.54
N GLU A 152 14.52 -13.25 9.82
CA GLU A 152 13.21 -13.51 9.22
C GLU A 152 12.09 -13.56 10.27
N VAL A 153 12.34 -14.10 11.47
CA VAL A 153 11.33 -14.21 12.53
C VAL A 153 10.97 -12.81 13.04
N ALA A 154 11.98 -11.96 13.22
CA ALA A 154 11.78 -10.57 13.60
C ALA A 154 10.97 -9.81 12.54
N PHE A 155 11.34 -9.94 11.27
CA PHE A 155 10.65 -9.28 10.16
C PHE A 155 9.21 -9.78 9.99
N ARG A 156 8.98 -11.09 10.08
CA ARG A 156 7.63 -11.66 10.00
C ARG A 156 6.75 -11.20 11.17
N HIS A 157 7.31 -11.10 12.38
CA HIS A 157 6.57 -10.59 13.53
C HIS A 157 6.23 -9.10 13.38
N LEU A 158 7.17 -8.28 12.91
CA LEU A 158 6.95 -6.87 12.63
C LEU A 158 5.82 -6.67 11.60
N HIS A 159 5.82 -7.48 10.54
CA HIS A 159 4.82 -7.45 9.48
C HIS A 159 3.40 -7.87 9.92
N ARG A 160 3.22 -8.41 11.14
CA ARG A 160 1.88 -8.61 11.70
C ARG A 160 1.09 -7.32 11.80
N ALA A 161 1.75 -6.17 11.98
CA ALA A 161 1.08 -4.87 11.95
C ALA A 161 0.33 -4.62 10.63
N PHE A 162 0.90 -5.05 9.50
CA PHE A 162 0.27 -4.90 8.19
C PHE A 162 -0.97 -5.79 8.04
N THR A 163 -0.90 -7.05 8.50
CA THR A 163 -2.08 -7.93 8.49
C THR A 163 -3.15 -7.50 9.50
N ASP A 164 -2.76 -7.02 10.67
CA ASP A 164 -3.69 -6.56 11.72
C ASP A 164 -4.40 -5.27 11.34
N ALA A 165 -3.73 -4.39 10.58
CA ALA A 165 -4.35 -3.22 9.95
C ALA A 165 -5.47 -3.61 8.97
N LEU A 166 -5.40 -4.84 8.44
CA LEU A 166 -6.35 -5.44 7.48
C LEU A 166 -7.27 -6.50 8.12
N ASP A 167 -7.31 -6.62 9.45
CA ASP A 167 -8.34 -7.39 10.14
C ASP A 167 -9.19 -6.46 11.01
N GLU A 168 -10.38 -6.12 10.53
CA GLU A 168 -11.29 -5.16 11.15
C GLU A 168 -11.85 -5.64 12.50
N ARG A 169 -11.77 -6.95 12.79
CA ARG A 169 -12.45 -7.60 13.92
C ARG A 169 -11.81 -7.37 15.28
N GLY A 170 -10.58 -6.85 15.34
CA GLY A 170 -9.86 -6.77 16.61
C GLY A 170 -9.30 -8.14 17.04
N LEU A 171 -8.26 -8.14 17.88
CA LEU A 171 -8.27 -9.08 18.99
C LEU A 171 -9.34 -8.54 19.95
N ASP A 172 -10.27 -9.36 20.43
CA ASP A 172 -11.17 -8.91 21.50
C ASP A 172 -10.36 -8.62 22.78
N GLU A 173 -10.98 -8.01 23.80
CA GLU A 173 -10.33 -7.71 25.10
C GLU A 173 -9.75 -8.95 25.80
N ARG A 174 -9.95 -10.16 25.25
CA ARG A 174 -9.50 -11.46 25.75
C ARG A 174 -8.51 -12.17 24.83
N GLY A 175 -8.11 -11.59 23.70
CA GLY A 175 -7.15 -12.18 22.77
C GLY A 175 -7.66 -13.41 22.00
N THR A 176 -8.97 -13.61 21.91
CA THR A 176 -9.58 -14.74 21.19
C THR A 176 -10.18 -14.32 19.86
N GLU A 177 -9.93 -15.08 18.80
CA GLU A 177 -10.62 -14.92 17.52
C GLU A 177 -12.13 -15.14 17.73
N ARG A 178 -12.99 -14.24 17.23
CA ARG A 178 -14.43 -14.52 17.16
C ARG A 178 -14.66 -15.65 16.16
N GLU A 179 -14.80 -16.87 16.66
CA GLU A 179 -15.34 -17.99 15.90
C GLU A 179 -16.76 -17.62 15.42
N THR A 180 -16.89 -17.33 14.12
CA THR A 180 -18.19 -17.38 13.45
C THR A 180 -18.51 -18.84 13.15
N SER A 181 -19.01 -19.56 14.15
CA SER A 181 -19.61 -20.88 13.98
C SER A 181 -20.99 -20.73 13.35
N CYS A 182 -21.13 -21.21 12.10
CA CYS A 182 -22.40 -21.61 11.52
C CYS A 182 -22.45 -23.13 11.47
N VAL A 183 -22.90 -23.80 12.54
CA VAL A 183 -23.40 -25.19 12.51
C VAL A 183 -24.55 -25.32 13.54
N PRO A 184 -25.69 -25.94 13.19
CA PRO A 184 -26.82 -26.08 14.09
C PRO A 184 -26.68 -27.29 15.03
N ASP A 185 -26.78 -26.98 16.33
CA ASP A 185 -27.44 -27.69 17.43
C ASP A 185 -27.61 -29.22 17.35
N GLN A 186 -26.92 -29.96 18.24
CA GLN A 186 -27.43 -31.19 18.86
C GLN A 186 -26.92 -31.36 20.31
N ASN A 187 -27.83 -31.07 21.25
CA ASN A 187 -28.16 -31.75 22.52
C ASN A 187 -27.23 -31.64 23.76
N PRO A 188 -27.78 -31.51 25.00
CA PRO A 188 -27.05 -31.15 26.21
C PRO A 188 -26.75 -32.34 27.13
N LEU A 189 -25.68 -32.24 27.93
CA LEU A 189 -25.50 -33.04 29.15
C LEU A 189 -24.70 -32.24 30.18
N ALA A 190 -25.22 -32.24 31.40
CA ALA A 190 -24.85 -31.40 32.54
C ALA A 190 -23.77 -32.03 33.43
N SER A 191 -23.00 -31.17 34.13
CA SER A 191 -22.56 -31.25 35.55
C SER A 191 -21.47 -30.19 35.77
N HIS A 192 -21.76 -29.12 36.53
CA HIS A 192 -21.46 -28.95 37.97
C HIS A 192 -19.98 -29.24 38.33
N ASP A 193 -19.19 -28.18 38.58
CA ASP A 193 -18.71 -27.81 39.92
C ASP A 193 -17.79 -26.57 39.87
N ASP A 194 -18.18 -25.54 40.63
CA ASP A 194 -17.35 -24.40 41.05
C ASP A 194 -16.76 -24.74 42.43
N PRO A 195 -15.56 -24.26 42.79
CA PRO A 195 -15.59 -23.22 43.83
C PRO A 195 -14.48 -22.13 43.76
N ALA A 196 -14.94 -20.93 44.18
CA ALA A 196 -14.29 -20.00 45.11
C ALA A 196 -13.16 -19.04 44.62
N HIS A 197 -13.60 -17.79 44.40
CA HIS A 197 -13.12 -16.53 44.99
C HIS A 197 -11.62 -16.28 45.19
N SER A 198 -11.10 -15.33 44.41
CA SER A 198 -10.12 -14.32 44.85
C SER A 198 -10.52 -12.94 44.29
N GLY A 199 -10.49 -11.90 45.14
CA GLY A 199 -11.03 -10.56 44.91
C GLY A 199 -10.42 -9.75 43.75
N PRO A 200 -10.96 -8.54 43.47
CA PRO A 200 -10.71 -7.84 42.22
C PRO A 200 -9.32 -7.22 42.24
N ALA A 201 -8.36 -7.88 41.58
CA ALA A 201 -7.21 -7.19 41.06
C ALA A 201 -7.72 -6.14 40.05
N HIS A 202 -7.34 -4.88 40.23
CA HIS A 202 -7.61 -3.83 39.26
C HIS A 202 -7.10 -4.27 37.87
N ASN A 203 -8.03 -4.70 37.01
CA ASN A 203 -7.79 -4.96 35.60
C ASN A 203 -7.33 -3.65 34.95
N ARG A 204 -6.02 -3.47 34.81
CA ARG A 204 -5.49 -2.64 33.73
C ARG A 204 -5.79 -3.38 32.42
N PRO A 205 -6.34 -2.71 31.40
CA PRO A 205 -6.53 -3.35 30.11
C PRO A 205 -5.19 -3.83 29.57
N ALA A 206 -5.18 -4.99 28.92
CA ALA A 206 -4.03 -5.66 28.31
C ALA A 206 -3.48 -4.91 27.07
N HIS A 207 -3.46 -3.59 27.08
CA HIS A 207 -3.11 -2.75 25.94
C HIS A 207 -1.66 -2.27 25.88
N ASP A 208 -0.83 -2.61 26.87
CA ASP A 208 0.57 -2.24 26.90
C ASP A 208 1.44 -3.50 27.06
N ASP A 209 1.56 -4.31 26.00
CA ASP A 209 2.79 -5.07 25.82
C ASP A 209 3.85 -4.08 25.31
N PRO A 210 4.87 -3.71 26.10
CA PRO A 210 5.91 -2.78 25.67
C PRO A 210 6.73 -3.32 24.48
N ALA A 211 6.60 -4.62 24.15
CA ALA A 211 7.27 -5.24 23.03
C ALA A 211 6.42 -5.23 21.73
N GLY A 212 5.11 -5.49 21.80
CA GLY A 212 4.16 -5.31 20.70
C GLY A 212 4.60 -5.92 19.35
N TYR A 213 4.41 -5.19 18.25
CA TYR A 213 4.94 -5.58 16.93
C TYR A 213 6.48 -5.60 16.87
N TYR A 214 7.13 -4.98 17.84
CA TYR A 214 8.59 -4.93 17.93
C TYR A 214 9.16 -6.07 18.78
N ALA A 215 8.39 -7.07 19.23
CA ALA A 215 8.84 -8.02 20.26
C ALA A 215 10.17 -8.73 19.95
N HIS A 216 10.42 -9.05 18.68
CA HIS A 216 11.66 -9.66 18.19
C HIS A 216 12.62 -8.67 17.51
N PHE A 217 12.30 -7.38 17.50
CA PHE A 217 13.07 -6.32 16.83
C PHE A 217 14.04 -5.60 17.80
N PRO A 218 15.21 -5.11 17.38
CA PRO A 218 16.19 -4.48 18.30
C PRO A 218 15.69 -3.20 18.98
N PHE A 219 14.76 -2.47 18.35
CA PHE A 219 14.22 -1.19 18.82
C PHE A 219 12.73 -1.33 19.10
N LYS A 220 12.21 -0.70 20.16
CA LYS A 220 10.83 -0.94 20.65
C LYS A 220 9.92 0.30 20.73
N HIS A 221 10.47 1.51 20.72
CA HIS A 221 9.73 2.73 21.06
C HIS A 221 9.59 3.67 19.86
N ASP A 222 8.36 3.78 19.34
CA ASP A 222 7.99 4.61 18.18
C ASP A 222 6.91 5.67 18.50
N ASN A 223 6.73 5.99 19.80
CA ASN A 223 5.65 6.86 20.29
C ASN A 223 4.22 6.37 19.99
N GLY A 224 4.04 5.06 19.79
CA GLY A 224 2.73 4.47 19.49
C GLY A 224 2.27 4.73 18.04
N TYR A 225 3.20 5.10 17.17
CA TYR A 225 2.96 5.45 15.78
C TYR A 225 2.36 4.29 14.97
N LEU A 226 3.01 3.13 14.98
CA LEU A 226 2.58 1.93 14.25
C LEU A 226 1.21 1.46 14.75
N ASN A 227 1.01 1.45 16.07
CA ASN A 227 -0.30 1.13 16.66
C ASN A 227 -1.40 2.12 16.22
N SER A 228 -1.08 3.40 16.10
CA SER A 228 -2.04 4.43 15.66
C SER A 228 -2.43 4.27 14.19
N LEU A 229 -1.46 3.95 13.32
CA LEU A 229 -1.73 3.60 11.92
C LEU A 229 -2.65 2.39 11.81
N VAL A 230 -2.33 1.30 12.52
CA VAL A 230 -3.15 0.07 12.56
C VAL A 230 -4.57 0.38 13.02
N ARG A 231 -4.73 1.14 14.11
CA ARG A 231 -6.07 1.53 14.62
C ARG A 231 -6.87 2.32 13.59
N GLN A 232 -6.24 3.25 12.86
CA GLN A 232 -6.92 4.03 11.83
C GLN A 232 -7.43 3.16 10.69
N CYS A 233 -6.59 2.23 10.19
CA CYS A 233 -7.01 1.27 9.17
C CYS A 233 -8.22 0.47 9.66
N ARG A 234 -8.12 -0.19 10.82
CA ARG A 234 -9.21 -1.03 11.36
C ARG A 234 -10.50 -0.26 11.56
N ALA A 235 -10.43 0.95 12.10
CA ALA A 235 -11.62 1.80 12.31
C ALA A 235 -12.35 2.07 10.99
N ILE A 236 -11.62 2.43 9.93
CA ILE A 236 -12.22 2.72 8.63
C ILE A 236 -12.73 1.45 7.94
N LEU A 237 -11.99 0.34 8.02
CA LEU A 237 -12.36 -0.91 7.35
C LEU A 237 -13.65 -1.52 7.93
N ARG A 238 -13.93 -1.31 9.22
CA ARG A 238 -15.21 -1.71 9.84
C ARG A 238 -16.43 -1.05 9.18
N ASP A 239 -16.27 0.18 8.68
CA ASP A 239 -17.35 0.96 8.10
C ASP A 239 -17.51 0.76 6.59
N LEU A 240 -16.64 -0.04 5.96
CA LEU A 240 -16.73 -0.35 4.53
C LEU A 240 -17.84 -1.41 4.29
N PRO A 241 -18.91 -1.09 3.53
CA PRO A 241 -20.12 -1.92 3.45
C PRO A 241 -19.89 -3.39 3.06
N SER A 242 -18.93 -3.64 2.17
CA SER A 242 -18.64 -4.99 1.65
C SER A 242 -17.26 -5.49 2.08
N TYR A 243 -16.67 -4.94 3.15
CA TYR A 243 -15.37 -5.42 3.64
C TYR A 243 -15.35 -6.91 4.01
N PRO A 244 -16.37 -7.46 4.70
CA PRO A 244 -16.40 -8.88 5.03
C PRO A 244 -16.30 -9.79 3.80
N VAL A 245 -16.76 -9.33 2.62
CA VAL A 245 -16.72 -10.09 1.37
C VAL A 245 -15.30 -10.10 0.77
N VAL A 246 -14.56 -8.99 0.85
CA VAL A 246 -13.19 -8.91 0.30
C VAL A 246 -12.11 -9.39 1.28
N ARG A 247 -12.42 -9.44 2.58
CA ARG A 247 -11.46 -9.74 3.66
C ARG A 247 -10.61 -11.00 3.42
N PRO A 248 -11.17 -12.16 3.00
CA PRO A 248 -10.35 -13.35 2.74
C PRO A 248 -9.27 -13.11 1.68
N ASN A 249 -9.62 -12.44 0.57
CA ASN A 249 -8.70 -12.16 -0.52
C ASN A 249 -7.70 -11.07 -0.13
N VAL A 250 -8.13 -10.05 0.61
CA VAL A 250 -7.27 -8.99 1.17
C VAL A 250 -6.21 -9.59 2.08
N LEU A 251 -6.60 -10.40 3.07
CA LEU A 251 -5.68 -11.03 4.01
C LEU A 251 -4.75 -12.03 3.31
N ARG A 252 -5.24 -12.71 2.27
CA ARG A 252 -4.41 -13.61 1.46
C ARG A 252 -3.31 -12.86 0.70
N LEU A 253 -3.61 -11.72 0.06
CA LEU A 253 -2.60 -10.89 -0.59
C LEU A 253 -1.66 -10.24 0.43
N ALA A 254 -2.18 -9.83 1.59
CA ALA A 254 -1.36 -9.26 2.67
C ALA A 254 -0.35 -10.29 3.21
N ARG A 255 -0.75 -11.55 3.40
CA ARG A 255 0.16 -12.62 3.79
C ARG A 255 1.28 -12.84 2.78
N LEU A 256 0.96 -12.87 1.47
CA LEU A 256 1.98 -12.94 0.42
C LEU A 256 2.97 -11.78 0.49
N TYR A 257 2.44 -10.57 0.66
CA TYR A 257 3.26 -9.36 0.81
C TYR A 257 4.19 -9.48 2.03
N CYS A 258 3.66 -9.76 3.22
CA CYS A 258 4.44 -9.89 4.45
C CYS A 258 5.51 -10.99 4.35
N ASP A 259 5.17 -12.13 3.75
CA ASP A 259 6.10 -13.23 3.55
C ASP A 259 7.24 -12.88 2.60
N MET A 260 6.92 -12.20 1.50
CA MET A 260 7.92 -11.75 0.52
C MET A 260 8.84 -10.70 1.15
N GLN A 261 8.28 -9.73 1.88
CA GLN A 261 9.07 -8.71 2.57
C GLN A 261 9.98 -9.36 3.62
N ALA A 262 9.50 -10.28 4.44
CA ALA A 262 10.37 -10.95 5.41
C ALA A 262 11.52 -11.73 4.72
N LYS A 263 11.23 -12.43 3.61
CA LYS A 263 12.21 -13.27 2.91
C LYS A 263 13.19 -12.48 2.03
N LYS A 264 12.85 -11.30 1.52
CA LYS A 264 13.78 -10.53 0.67
C LYS A 264 14.93 -9.88 1.45
N HIS A 265 14.73 -9.64 2.75
CA HIS A 265 15.67 -8.96 3.64
C HIS A 265 16.57 -9.90 4.47
N VAL A 266 16.43 -11.23 4.29
CA VAL A 266 17.38 -12.18 4.88
C VAL A 266 18.71 -12.17 4.12
N GLU A 267 19.71 -12.87 4.66
CA GLU A 267 21.05 -12.98 4.09
C GLU A 267 21.06 -13.24 2.57
N ALA A 268 21.86 -12.45 1.86
CA ALA A 268 21.88 -12.44 0.39
C ALA A 268 22.20 -13.80 -0.23
N ALA A 269 22.96 -14.63 0.49
CA ALA A 269 23.35 -15.97 0.07
C ALA A 269 22.17 -16.96 -0.01
N VAL A 270 21.10 -16.74 0.75
CA VAL A 270 19.97 -17.70 0.86
C VAL A 270 18.63 -17.15 0.38
N ARG A 271 18.46 -15.82 0.32
CA ARG A 271 17.17 -15.16 0.01
C ARG A 271 16.51 -15.64 -1.28
N GLN A 272 17.28 -15.90 -2.34
CA GLN A 272 16.71 -16.35 -3.62
C GLN A 272 16.16 -17.78 -3.58
N ASP A 273 16.85 -18.69 -2.88
CA ASP A 273 16.41 -20.09 -2.78
C ASP A 273 15.20 -20.21 -1.84
N LEU A 274 15.14 -19.38 -0.79
CA LEU A 274 13.96 -19.23 0.06
C LEU A 274 12.75 -18.72 -0.73
N LEU A 275 12.90 -17.65 -1.51
CA LEU A 275 11.83 -17.11 -2.35
C LEU A 275 11.35 -18.11 -3.42
N ARG A 276 12.27 -18.88 -4.00
CA ARG A 276 11.94 -19.91 -4.99
C ARG A 276 11.16 -21.08 -4.36
N SER A 277 11.56 -21.53 -3.19
CA SER A 277 10.85 -22.60 -2.46
C SER A 277 9.45 -22.12 -2.04
N TRP A 278 9.38 -20.92 -1.47
CA TRP A 278 8.13 -20.25 -1.09
C TRP A 278 7.17 -20.06 -2.27
N PHE A 279 7.68 -19.79 -3.47
CA PHE A 279 6.86 -19.74 -4.69
C PHE A 279 6.16 -21.08 -4.95
N TYR A 280 6.88 -22.19 -4.94
CA TYR A 280 6.30 -23.52 -5.21
C TYR A 280 5.31 -23.96 -4.12
N GLU A 281 5.56 -23.58 -2.87
CA GLU A 281 4.63 -23.81 -1.76
C GLU A 281 3.31 -23.05 -1.93
N ASN A 282 3.37 -21.81 -2.44
CA ASN A 282 2.18 -20.96 -2.58
C ASN A 282 1.41 -21.21 -3.87
N LEU A 283 2.06 -21.64 -4.95
CA LEU A 283 1.47 -21.78 -6.29
C LEU A 283 0.12 -22.54 -6.31
N PRO A 284 -0.07 -23.66 -5.59
CA PRO A 284 -1.36 -24.37 -5.57
C PRO A 284 -2.54 -23.54 -5.08
N SER A 285 -2.28 -22.53 -4.23
CA SER A 285 -3.34 -21.64 -3.78
C SER A 285 -3.86 -20.75 -4.91
N PHE A 286 -3.03 -20.43 -5.92
CA PHE A 286 -3.29 -19.48 -7.01
C PHE A 286 -3.43 -20.19 -8.36
N PRO A 287 -4.51 -20.97 -8.61
CA PRO A 287 -4.63 -21.84 -9.78
C PRO A 287 -4.70 -21.12 -11.14
N TRP A 288 -4.86 -19.80 -11.13
CA TRP A 288 -4.82 -18.97 -12.36
C TRP A 288 -3.41 -18.47 -12.70
N VAL A 289 -2.43 -18.66 -11.81
CA VAL A 289 -1.02 -18.41 -12.08
C VAL A 289 -0.47 -19.68 -12.71
N ASP A 290 -0.22 -19.63 -14.02
CA ASP A 290 0.32 -20.78 -14.76
C ASP A 290 1.86 -20.74 -14.85
N ALA A 291 2.43 -21.78 -15.47
CA ALA A 291 3.87 -21.97 -15.62
C ALA A 291 4.57 -20.86 -16.44
N SER A 292 3.82 -19.94 -17.06
CA SER A 292 4.40 -18.78 -17.74
C SER A 292 4.91 -17.71 -16.79
N VAL A 293 4.56 -17.75 -15.50
CA VAL A 293 5.04 -16.81 -14.47
C VAL A 293 6.20 -17.44 -13.68
N GLY A 294 7.36 -16.80 -13.72
CA GLY A 294 8.54 -17.23 -12.98
C GLY A 294 8.48 -16.91 -11.49
N TRP A 295 9.28 -17.59 -10.66
CA TRP A 295 9.29 -17.36 -9.20
C TRP A 295 9.64 -15.90 -8.83
N TRP A 296 10.53 -15.25 -9.59
CA TRP A 296 10.91 -13.84 -9.36
C TRP A 296 9.79 -12.87 -9.77
N GLU A 297 8.99 -13.23 -10.78
CA GLU A 297 7.82 -12.43 -11.19
C GLU A 297 6.68 -12.58 -10.19
N PHE A 298 6.48 -13.78 -9.64
CA PHE A 298 5.55 -14.01 -8.53
C PHE A 298 5.98 -13.27 -7.26
N ALA A 299 7.28 -13.31 -6.93
CA ALA A 299 7.84 -12.55 -5.81
C ALA A 299 7.66 -11.03 -6.03
N ALA A 300 7.98 -10.52 -7.21
CA ALA A 300 7.71 -9.14 -7.58
C ALA A 300 6.21 -8.79 -7.43
N ALA A 301 5.30 -9.61 -7.97
CA ALA A 301 3.87 -9.39 -7.85
C ALA A 301 3.39 -9.37 -6.38
N SER A 302 4.01 -10.16 -5.52
CA SER A 302 3.67 -10.21 -4.10
C SER A 302 4.09 -8.95 -3.33
N GLY A 303 5.05 -8.17 -3.85
CA GLY A 303 5.50 -6.91 -3.24
C GLY A 303 4.60 -5.71 -3.47
N SER A 304 3.49 -5.86 -4.18
CA SER A 304 2.58 -4.76 -4.49
C SER A 304 1.38 -4.70 -3.56
N THR A 305 1.10 -3.52 -3.02
CA THR A 305 -0.13 -3.24 -2.26
C THR A 305 -1.35 -2.95 -3.15
N LEU A 306 -1.18 -2.82 -4.47
CA LEU A 306 -2.26 -2.38 -5.37
C LEU A 306 -3.43 -3.36 -5.45
N GLY A 307 -3.19 -4.67 -5.32
CA GLY A 307 -4.26 -5.67 -5.29
C GLY A 307 -5.15 -5.49 -4.06
N ILE A 308 -4.55 -5.18 -2.91
CA ILE A 308 -5.28 -4.87 -1.68
C ILE A 308 -6.09 -3.58 -1.88
N PHE A 309 -5.49 -2.51 -2.39
CA PHE A 309 -6.21 -1.24 -2.62
C PHE A 309 -7.38 -1.38 -3.60
N ALA A 310 -7.26 -2.21 -4.63
CA ALA A 310 -8.35 -2.50 -5.56
C ALA A 310 -9.54 -3.17 -4.86
N LEU A 311 -9.26 -4.13 -3.97
CA LEU A 311 -10.28 -4.80 -3.16
C LEU A 311 -10.91 -3.85 -2.14
N LEU A 312 -10.11 -3.01 -1.46
CA LEU A 312 -10.64 -1.98 -0.55
C LEU A 312 -11.55 -0.99 -1.28
N ARG A 313 -11.18 -0.59 -2.51
CA ARG A 313 -12.02 0.25 -3.36
C ARG A 313 -13.35 -0.44 -3.69
N ALA A 314 -13.32 -1.72 -4.04
CA ALA A 314 -14.54 -2.48 -4.32
C ALA A 314 -15.45 -2.58 -3.08
N ALA A 315 -14.85 -2.73 -1.89
CA ALA A 315 -15.57 -2.85 -0.62
C ALA A 315 -16.39 -1.61 -0.22
N VAL A 316 -16.11 -0.43 -0.80
CA VAL A 316 -16.92 0.78 -0.56
C VAL A 316 -18.35 0.62 -1.11
N ARG A 317 -18.56 -0.18 -2.16
CA ARG A 317 -19.88 -0.38 -2.75
C ARG A 317 -20.64 -1.46 -1.97
N PRO A 318 -21.88 -1.19 -1.52
CA PRO A 318 -22.74 -2.25 -0.97
C PRO A 318 -23.14 -3.23 -2.07
N GLY A 319 -23.41 -4.49 -1.70
CA GLY A 319 -23.83 -5.53 -2.63
C GLY A 319 -22.73 -6.01 -3.58
N LEU A 320 -21.48 -6.02 -3.13
CA LEU A 320 -20.37 -6.57 -3.91
C LEU A 320 -20.48 -8.10 -3.95
N GLU A 321 -20.63 -8.66 -5.15
CA GLU A 321 -20.68 -10.10 -5.36
C GLU A 321 -19.30 -10.76 -5.23
N PRO A 322 -19.19 -11.96 -4.61
CA PRO A 322 -17.91 -12.68 -4.47
C PRO A 322 -17.18 -12.94 -5.80
N CYS A 323 -17.90 -13.18 -6.89
CA CYS A 323 -17.27 -13.40 -8.21
C CYS A 323 -16.46 -12.18 -8.68
N HIS A 324 -16.91 -10.95 -8.38
CA HIS A 324 -16.15 -9.74 -8.70
C HIS A 324 -14.89 -9.60 -7.84
N VAL A 325 -14.91 -10.10 -6.60
CA VAL A 325 -13.72 -10.16 -5.71
C VAL A 325 -12.67 -11.07 -6.32
N ASP A 326 -13.08 -12.25 -6.81
CA ASP A 326 -12.20 -13.20 -7.48
C ASP A 326 -11.64 -12.63 -8.78
N ASP A 327 -12.47 -11.99 -9.60
CA ASP A 327 -12.02 -11.35 -10.85
C ASP A 327 -10.99 -10.25 -10.58
N ILE A 328 -11.24 -9.36 -9.61
CA ILE A 328 -10.27 -8.33 -9.21
C ILE A 328 -8.98 -9.00 -8.75
N THR A 329 -9.06 -10.02 -7.89
CA THR A 329 -7.89 -10.71 -7.34
C THR A 329 -7.04 -11.34 -8.45
N ARG A 330 -7.68 -12.03 -9.41
CA ARG A 330 -7.01 -12.72 -10.53
C ARG A 330 -6.34 -11.76 -11.51
N ILE A 331 -6.94 -10.60 -11.75
CA ILE A 331 -6.37 -9.61 -12.67
C ILE A 331 -5.26 -8.80 -11.98
N TYR A 332 -5.45 -8.44 -10.72
CA TYR A 332 -4.42 -7.70 -9.99
C TYR A 332 -3.21 -8.57 -9.68
N PHE A 333 -3.41 -9.79 -9.18
CA PHE A 333 -2.35 -10.73 -8.90
C PHE A 333 -2.37 -11.90 -9.90
N PRO A 334 -1.33 -12.11 -10.73
CA PRO A 334 0.00 -11.52 -10.61
C PRO A 334 0.24 -10.32 -11.55
N TYR A 335 -0.69 -9.97 -12.46
CA TYR A 335 -0.34 -9.13 -13.60
C TYR A 335 -0.17 -7.64 -13.27
N ILE A 336 -1.18 -6.96 -12.71
CA ILE A 336 -1.05 -5.53 -12.42
C ILE A 336 -0.02 -5.30 -11.31
N THR A 337 -0.03 -6.16 -10.29
CA THR A 337 0.89 -6.12 -9.16
C THR A 337 2.32 -6.45 -9.57
N GLY A 338 2.53 -7.45 -10.43
CA GLY A 338 3.84 -7.77 -10.98
C GLY A 338 4.36 -6.66 -11.90
N LEU A 339 3.50 -6.08 -12.74
CA LEU A 339 3.88 -4.92 -13.55
C LEU A 339 4.35 -3.75 -12.69
N HIS A 340 3.64 -3.48 -11.58
CA HIS A 340 4.01 -2.42 -10.64
C HIS A 340 5.45 -2.57 -10.15
N ILE A 341 5.77 -3.72 -9.56
CA ILE A 341 7.06 -3.95 -8.90
C ILE A 341 8.18 -4.22 -9.92
N LEU A 342 7.88 -4.85 -11.05
CA LEU A 342 8.87 -5.01 -12.12
C LEU A 342 9.25 -3.66 -12.77
N LEU A 343 8.37 -2.67 -12.79
CA LEU A 343 8.71 -1.31 -13.25
C LEU A 343 9.60 -0.57 -12.26
N ASP A 344 9.37 -0.75 -10.97
CA ASP A 344 10.20 -0.22 -9.89
C ASP A 344 11.64 -0.75 -10.01
N TYR A 345 11.80 -2.08 -9.99
CA TYR A 345 13.10 -2.72 -10.24
C TYR A 345 13.71 -2.40 -11.61
N PHE A 346 12.89 -2.11 -12.63
CA PHE A 346 13.39 -1.70 -13.94
C PHE A 346 14.09 -0.33 -13.89
N ILE A 347 13.59 0.62 -13.10
CA ILE A 347 14.21 1.96 -12.99
C ILE A 347 15.35 1.99 -11.96
N ASP A 348 15.36 1.08 -10.99
CA ASP A 348 16.31 1.06 -9.86
C ASP A 348 17.54 0.18 -10.08
N GLN A 349 17.72 -0.39 -11.27
CA GLN A 349 18.83 -1.31 -11.59
C GLN A 349 20.23 -0.80 -11.17
N MET A 350 20.50 0.50 -11.36
CA MET A 350 21.79 1.09 -11.00
C MET A 350 21.96 1.29 -9.49
N GLU A 351 20.88 1.63 -8.79
CA GLU A 351 20.88 1.84 -7.34
C GLU A 351 21.07 0.49 -6.62
N ASP A 352 20.29 -0.52 -7.02
CA ASP A 352 20.36 -1.85 -6.44
C ASP A 352 21.72 -2.52 -6.69
N GLU A 353 22.36 -2.24 -7.83
CA GLU A 353 23.72 -2.72 -8.10
C GLU A 353 24.76 -2.08 -7.17
N GLY A 354 24.62 -0.78 -6.89
CA GLY A 354 25.48 -0.07 -5.95
C GLY A 354 25.26 -0.48 -4.50
N GLY A 355 24.02 -0.83 -4.13
CA GLY A 355 23.62 -1.23 -2.77
C GLY A 355 23.81 -2.72 -2.46
N GLY A 356 23.91 -3.59 -3.48
CA GLY A 356 23.93 -5.05 -3.28
C GLY A 356 22.52 -5.66 -3.07
N ASP A 357 21.49 -4.87 -3.37
CA ASP A 357 20.09 -5.24 -3.15
C ASP A 357 19.58 -6.26 -4.17
N LEU A 358 18.55 -7.01 -3.77
CA LEU A 358 17.92 -7.98 -4.66
C LEU A 358 17.10 -7.24 -5.70
N ASN A 359 17.45 -7.40 -6.98
CA ASN A 359 16.68 -6.87 -8.08
C ASN A 359 16.09 -8.00 -8.94
N PHE A 360 14.76 -8.12 -8.97
CA PHE A 360 14.09 -9.21 -9.70
C PHE A 360 14.23 -9.13 -11.21
N VAL A 361 14.52 -7.96 -11.80
CA VAL A 361 14.77 -7.88 -13.24
C VAL A 361 16.14 -8.42 -13.65
N LYS A 362 17.06 -8.64 -12.70
CA LYS A 362 18.33 -9.33 -12.96
C LYS A 362 18.18 -10.86 -13.07
N ALA A 363 17.02 -11.41 -12.71
CA ALA A 363 16.75 -12.84 -12.87
C ALA A 363 16.47 -13.25 -14.33
N TYR A 364 16.22 -12.27 -15.23
CA TYR A 364 16.10 -12.53 -16.66
C TYR A 364 17.46 -12.82 -17.29
N GLN A 365 17.48 -13.71 -18.29
CA GLN A 365 18.67 -14.14 -19.01
C GLN A 365 19.23 -13.05 -19.93
N SER A 366 18.39 -12.11 -20.38
CA SER A 366 18.82 -11.01 -21.24
C SER A 366 17.90 -9.79 -21.15
N THR A 367 18.42 -8.65 -21.60
CA THR A 367 17.67 -7.39 -21.78
C THR A 367 16.45 -7.57 -22.68
N GLU A 368 16.58 -8.39 -23.73
CA GLU A 368 15.50 -8.73 -24.66
C GLU A 368 14.39 -9.48 -23.94
N GLN A 369 14.74 -10.50 -23.15
CA GLN A 369 13.78 -11.25 -22.35
C GLN A 369 13.09 -10.34 -21.33
N GLN A 370 13.83 -9.48 -20.62
CA GLN A 370 13.25 -8.50 -19.69
C GLN A 370 12.21 -7.61 -20.37
N ASN A 371 12.49 -7.10 -21.58
CA ASN A 371 11.54 -6.29 -22.36
C ASN A 371 10.30 -7.10 -22.78
N GLU A 372 10.50 -8.33 -23.25
CA GLU A 372 9.41 -9.22 -23.64
C GLU A 372 8.48 -9.50 -22.47
N ARG A 373 9.04 -9.79 -21.30
CA ARG A 373 8.29 -10.09 -20.07
C ARG A 373 7.56 -8.86 -19.53
N LEU A 374 8.18 -7.68 -19.51
CA LEU A 374 7.46 -6.43 -19.18
C LEU A 374 6.28 -6.18 -20.14
N LEU A 375 6.48 -6.40 -21.45
CA LEU A 375 5.38 -6.29 -22.44
C LEU A 375 4.28 -7.33 -22.20
N PHE A 376 4.63 -8.56 -21.79
CA PHE A 376 3.67 -9.59 -21.40
C PHE A 376 2.82 -9.13 -20.22
N PHE A 377 3.43 -8.58 -19.16
CA PHE A 377 2.71 -8.04 -17.99
C PHE A 377 1.83 -6.85 -18.35
N ILE A 378 2.28 -5.93 -19.21
CA ILE A 378 1.47 -4.80 -19.72
C ILE A 378 0.23 -5.30 -20.46
N ARG A 379 0.40 -6.26 -21.39
CA ARG A 379 -0.70 -6.78 -22.21
C ARG A 379 -1.75 -7.48 -21.37
N ASN A 380 -1.33 -8.35 -20.44
CA ASN A 380 -2.26 -9.05 -19.55
C ASN A 380 -2.96 -8.08 -18.59
N SER A 381 -2.24 -7.11 -18.04
CA SER A 381 -2.82 -6.06 -17.17
C SER A 381 -3.91 -5.27 -17.89
N LEU A 382 -3.63 -4.77 -19.11
CA LEU A 382 -4.59 -3.98 -19.88
C LEU A 382 -5.78 -4.82 -20.37
N LYS A 383 -5.54 -6.07 -20.77
CA LYS A 383 -6.61 -6.99 -21.17
C LYS A 383 -7.54 -7.28 -19.99
N GLY A 384 -6.98 -7.63 -18.84
CA GLY A 384 -7.72 -7.91 -17.62
C GLY A 384 -8.46 -6.70 -17.06
N ALA A 385 -7.83 -5.52 -17.04
CA ALA A 385 -8.50 -4.29 -16.60
C ALA A 385 -9.76 -3.99 -17.40
N ASN A 386 -9.77 -4.26 -18.70
CA ASN A 386 -10.93 -4.04 -19.56
C ASN A 386 -12.09 -5.01 -19.31
N SER A 387 -11.86 -6.16 -18.66
CA SER A 387 -12.93 -7.09 -18.27
C SER A 387 -13.52 -6.80 -16.89
N LEU A 388 -12.87 -5.96 -16.08
CA LEU A 388 -13.36 -5.60 -14.76
C LEU A 388 -14.50 -4.57 -14.83
N PRO A 389 -15.38 -4.54 -13.81
CA PRO A 389 -16.22 -3.38 -13.54
C PRO A 389 -15.37 -2.10 -13.46
N ASP A 390 -15.90 -0.97 -13.94
CA ASP A 390 -15.13 0.27 -14.10
C ASP A 390 -13.84 0.11 -14.94
N GLY A 391 -13.79 -0.76 -15.95
CA GLY A 391 -12.53 -1.06 -16.67
C GLY A 391 -11.73 0.15 -17.18
N LEU A 392 -12.40 1.26 -17.55
CA LEU A 392 -11.74 2.54 -17.85
C LEU A 392 -10.84 3.04 -16.70
N TYR A 393 -11.31 2.92 -15.47
CA TYR A 393 -10.59 3.32 -14.27
C TYR A 393 -9.33 2.46 -14.08
N HIS A 394 -9.48 1.14 -14.09
CA HIS A 394 -8.35 0.22 -13.93
C HIS A 394 -7.31 0.40 -15.05
N GLU A 395 -7.76 0.60 -16.30
CA GLU A 395 -6.87 0.94 -17.42
C GLU A 395 -6.14 2.27 -17.18
N THR A 396 -6.83 3.29 -16.67
CA THR A 396 -6.22 4.59 -16.34
C THR A 396 -5.16 4.45 -15.25
N VAL A 397 -5.39 3.62 -14.22
CA VAL A 397 -4.41 3.35 -13.16
C VAL A 397 -3.15 2.70 -13.74
N ILE A 398 -3.29 1.68 -14.61
CA ILE A 398 -2.14 1.02 -15.25
C ILE A 398 -1.33 2.00 -16.10
N LYS A 399 -2.01 2.82 -16.93
CA LYS A 399 -1.34 3.84 -17.76
C LYS A 399 -0.66 4.91 -16.92
N GLY A 400 -1.34 5.39 -15.87
CA GLY A 400 -0.80 6.36 -14.94
C GLY A 400 0.44 5.84 -14.23
N MET A 401 0.43 4.58 -13.78
CA MET A 401 1.58 3.90 -13.19
C MET A 401 2.76 3.83 -14.16
N LEU A 402 2.54 3.35 -15.39
CA LEU A 402 3.58 3.34 -16.43
C LEU A 402 4.14 4.74 -16.69
N ALA A 403 3.27 5.74 -16.82
CA ALA A 403 3.65 7.13 -17.04
C ALA A 403 4.49 7.69 -15.87
N LEU A 404 4.11 7.39 -14.63
CA LEU A 404 4.77 7.87 -13.42
C LEU A 404 6.17 7.27 -13.29
N TYR A 405 6.29 5.94 -13.29
CA TYR A 405 7.58 5.25 -13.14
C TYR A 405 8.53 5.57 -14.31
N LEU A 406 8.04 5.51 -15.56
CA LEU A 406 8.88 5.76 -16.73
C LEU A 406 9.18 7.25 -16.97
N SER A 407 8.62 8.15 -16.16
CA SER A 407 8.98 9.58 -16.13
C SER A 407 10.11 9.91 -15.16
N ASP A 408 10.54 8.95 -14.36
CA ASP A 408 11.59 9.14 -13.37
C ASP A 408 12.93 9.55 -14.01
N PRO A 409 13.70 10.51 -13.44
CA PRO A 409 15.02 10.86 -13.94
C PRO A 409 15.98 9.67 -14.10
N LYS A 410 15.87 8.63 -13.25
CA LYS A 410 16.67 7.40 -13.33
C LYS A 410 16.59 6.75 -14.71
N VAL A 411 15.43 6.82 -15.38
CA VAL A 411 15.23 6.26 -16.74
C VAL A 411 16.18 6.90 -17.77
N ALA A 412 16.38 8.22 -17.66
CA ALA A 412 17.28 8.93 -18.57
C ALA A 412 18.75 8.67 -18.21
N THR A 413 19.09 8.75 -16.93
CA THR A 413 20.44 8.55 -16.41
C THR A 413 20.96 7.14 -16.70
N ALA A 414 20.11 6.12 -16.58
CA ALA A 414 20.44 4.72 -16.86
C ALA A 414 20.35 4.34 -18.36
N GLY A 415 20.08 5.29 -19.26
CA GLY A 415 19.96 5.00 -20.70
C GLY A 415 18.76 4.14 -21.08
N LEU A 416 17.76 3.99 -20.20
CA LEU A 416 16.60 3.12 -20.37
C LEU A 416 15.52 3.73 -21.29
N TRP A 417 15.65 4.98 -21.70
CA TRP A 417 14.64 5.71 -22.46
C TRP A 417 14.14 5.00 -23.75
N PRO A 418 15.00 4.39 -24.60
CA PRO A 418 14.53 3.67 -25.78
C PRO A 418 13.57 2.53 -25.42
N ARG A 419 13.86 1.81 -24.33
CA ARG A 419 13.05 0.69 -23.81
C ARG A 419 11.77 1.22 -23.17
N ALA A 420 11.86 2.23 -22.32
CA ALA A 420 10.72 2.91 -21.71
C ALA A 420 9.70 3.39 -22.76
N ARG A 421 10.17 3.95 -23.88
CA ARG A 421 9.30 4.40 -24.98
C ARG A 421 8.53 3.25 -25.63
N VAL A 422 9.11 2.06 -25.74
CA VAL A 422 8.44 0.86 -26.23
C VAL A 422 7.32 0.46 -25.26
N LEU A 423 7.60 0.42 -23.96
CA LEU A 423 6.63 0.07 -22.92
C LEU A 423 5.46 1.06 -22.87
N ILE A 424 5.73 2.37 -22.91
CA ILE A 424 4.67 3.40 -22.92
C ILE A 424 3.77 3.25 -24.15
N ARG A 425 4.37 3.04 -25.33
CA ARG A 425 3.60 2.86 -26.57
C ARG A 425 2.73 1.61 -26.54
N ALA A 426 3.19 0.53 -25.89
CA ALA A 426 2.41 -0.68 -25.72
C ALA A 426 1.12 -0.46 -24.90
N ALA A 427 1.11 0.55 -24.02
CA ALA A 427 -0.07 0.93 -23.24
C ALA A 427 -0.97 1.96 -23.94
N GLY A 428 -0.56 2.54 -25.07
CA GLY A 428 -1.36 3.45 -25.88
C GLY A 428 -0.79 4.88 -25.96
N PHE A 429 -1.21 5.62 -26.99
CA PHE A 429 -0.72 6.98 -27.26
C PHE A 429 -1.11 8.00 -26.19
N ASP A 430 -2.25 7.80 -25.53
CA ASP A 430 -2.70 8.57 -24.37
C ASP A 430 -1.74 8.46 -23.18
N THR A 431 -1.08 7.31 -23.01
CA THR A 431 -0.03 7.12 -21.99
C THR A 431 1.16 8.06 -22.20
N LEU A 432 1.50 8.43 -23.44
CA LEU A 432 2.56 9.41 -23.72
C LEU A 432 2.19 10.82 -23.23
N PHE A 433 0.91 11.17 -23.27
CA PHE A 433 0.43 12.44 -22.70
C PHE A 433 0.52 12.42 -21.17
N MET A 434 0.10 11.32 -20.53
CA MET A 434 0.25 11.14 -19.08
C MET A 434 1.72 11.21 -18.66
N HIS A 435 2.61 10.55 -19.39
CA HIS A 435 4.06 10.60 -19.15
C HIS A 435 4.60 12.04 -19.23
N SER A 436 4.17 12.80 -20.24
CA SER A 436 4.57 14.20 -20.39
C SER A 436 4.07 15.04 -19.22
N LEU A 437 2.84 14.81 -18.74
CA LEU A 437 2.29 15.46 -17.56
C LEU A 437 3.09 15.12 -16.30
N CYS A 438 3.44 13.85 -16.07
CA CYS A 438 4.28 13.44 -14.93
C CYS A 438 5.64 14.16 -14.94
N ARG A 439 6.29 14.26 -16.11
CA ARG A 439 7.55 15.03 -16.24
C ARG A 439 7.38 16.51 -15.90
N ILE A 440 6.25 17.11 -16.25
CA ILE A 440 5.93 18.49 -15.89
C ILE A 440 5.74 18.61 -14.38
N LEU A 441 4.93 17.74 -13.76
CA LEU A 441 4.68 17.76 -12.32
C LEU A 441 5.96 17.62 -11.50
N ARG A 442 6.86 16.70 -11.88
CA ARG A 442 8.17 16.51 -11.24
C ARG A 442 9.05 17.76 -11.32
N ARG A 443 9.01 18.50 -12.44
CA ARG A 443 9.78 19.76 -12.59
C ARG A 443 9.31 20.88 -11.66
N TYR A 444 8.06 20.83 -11.21
CA TYR A 444 7.47 21.83 -10.32
C TYR A 444 7.38 21.33 -8.85
N ASN A 445 8.00 20.19 -8.50
CA ASN A 445 7.90 19.55 -7.19
C ASN A 445 6.43 19.31 -6.72
N LEU A 446 5.52 19.08 -7.67
CA LEU A 446 4.09 18.86 -7.42
C LEU A 446 3.70 17.38 -7.40
N GLY A 447 4.66 16.46 -7.46
CA GLY A 447 4.44 15.02 -7.39
C GLY A 447 5.69 14.21 -7.65
#